data_AF-A0A975R763-F1
#
_entry.id   AF-A0A975R763-F1
#
_cell.length_a   1.000
_cell.length_b   1.000
_cell.length_c   1.000
_cell.angle_alpha   90.00
_cell.angle_beta   90.00
_cell.angle_gamma   90.00
#
_symmetry.space_group_name_H-M   'P 1'
#
loop_
_entity.id
_entity.type
_entity.pdbx_description
1 polymer ?
#
loop_
_entity_poly.entity_id
_entity_poly.type
_entity_poly.pdbx_seq_one_letter_code
_entity_poly.pdbx_strand_id
1 'polypeptide(L)'
;MTHQLLMSVLDAQRANATLAGGDLRAAAEHLADLCSERRVLLMAVDNAGERIIGAAMTVAEVDLDVYDYTSGFPQGSTCLLVGGHAAGPVRLADAAAAALSAGAAQVEAAILGGWPDPVPGVAQIRGFRSSQFCVA
;
A
#
# COMPACT_ATOMS: atom_id res chain seq x y z
N MET A 1 -27.90 0.32 -4.00
CA MET A 1 -26.59 0.83 -3.55
C MET A 1 -25.90 -0.13 -2.56
N THR A 2 -26.58 -0.62 -1.52
CA THR A 2 -26.01 -1.56 -0.53
C THR A 2 -25.48 -2.87 -1.15
N HIS A 3 -26.17 -3.45 -2.13
CA HIS A 3 -25.72 -4.67 -2.79
C HIS A 3 -24.40 -4.50 -3.57
N GLN A 4 -24.20 -3.35 -4.23
CA GLN A 4 -22.99 -3.08 -5.01
C GLN A 4 -21.76 -2.89 -4.11
N LEU A 5 -21.93 -2.18 -2.99
CA LEU A 5 -20.85 -2.01 -2.02
C LEU A 5 -20.48 -3.35 -1.35
N LEU A 6 -21.47 -4.20 -1.06
CA LEU A 6 -21.19 -5.51 -0.48
C LEU A 6 -20.39 -6.39 -1.44
N MET A 7 -20.75 -6.39 -2.73
CA MET A 7 -20.01 -7.15 -3.74
C MET A 7 -18.57 -6.63 -3.90
N SER A 8 -18.36 -5.31 -3.95
CA SER A 8 -17.01 -4.76 -4.06
C SER A 8 -16.13 -5.09 -2.86
N VAL A 9 -16.69 -5.11 -1.66
CA VAL A 9 -15.98 -5.55 -0.44
C VAL A 9 -15.60 -7.02 -0.52
N LEU A 10 -16.51 -7.89 -0.94
CA LEU A 10 -16.25 -9.32 -1.07
C LEU A 10 -15.20 -9.61 -2.15
N ASP A 11 -15.25 -8.92 -3.28
CA ASP A 11 -14.27 -9.06 -4.35
C ASP A 11 -12.87 -8.63 -3.89
N ALA A 12 -12.76 -7.49 -3.21
CA ALA A 12 -11.51 -7.01 -2.64
C ALA A 12 -10.93 -7.99 -1.60
N GLN A 13 -11.77 -8.49 -0.68
CA GLN A 13 -11.36 -9.47 0.32
C GLN A 13 -10.89 -10.78 -0.33
N ARG A 14 -11.60 -11.26 -1.35
CA ARG A 14 -11.22 -12.47 -2.09
C ARG A 14 -9.87 -12.29 -2.76
N ALA A 15 -9.67 -11.19 -3.48
CA ALA A 15 -8.41 -10.90 -4.15
C ALA A 15 -7.24 -10.84 -3.15
N ASN A 16 -7.44 -10.16 -2.01
CA ASN A 16 -6.45 -10.01 -0.95
C ASN A 16 -6.13 -11.35 -0.26
N ALA A 17 -7.13 -12.20 -0.04
CA ALA A 17 -6.94 -13.53 0.54
C ALA A 17 -6.13 -14.45 -0.40
N THR A 18 -6.31 -14.31 -1.71
CA THR A 18 -5.60 -15.11 -2.72
C THR A 18 -4.21 -14.57 -3.09
N LEU A 19 -3.84 -13.37 -2.63
CA LEU A 19 -2.55 -12.78 -2.92
C LEU A 19 -1.42 -13.71 -2.45
N ALA A 20 -0.69 -14.36 -3.35
CA ALA A 20 0.38 -15.30 -3.02
C ALA A 20 1.28 -15.53 -4.23
N GLY A 21 2.39 -16.26 -4.03
CA GLY A 21 3.25 -16.72 -5.12
C GLY A 21 3.76 -15.58 -6.01
N GLY A 22 3.60 -15.73 -7.33
CA GLY A 22 4.08 -14.76 -8.32
C GLY A 22 3.47 -13.37 -8.18
N ASP A 23 2.18 -13.27 -7.82
CA ASP A 23 1.52 -11.96 -7.68
C ASP A 23 2.01 -11.19 -6.45
N LEU A 24 2.23 -11.90 -5.34
CA LEU A 24 2.84 -11.30 -4.14
C LEU A 24 4.28 -10.88 -4.40
N ARG A 25 5.04 -11.72 -5.11
CA ARG A 25 6.43 -11.42 -5.50
C ARG A 25 6.50 -10.19 -6.40
N ALA A 26 5.65 -10.10 -7.42
CA ALA A 26 5.62 -8.95 -8.32
C ALA A 26 5.24 -7.65 -7.60
N ALA A 27 4.28 -7.70 -6.67
CA ALA A 27 3.93 -6.55 -5.83
C ALA A 27 5.11 -6.12 -4.92
N ALA A 28 5.81 -7.11 -4.34
CA ALA A 28 6.98 -6.89 -3.49
C ALA A 28 8.16 -6.27 -4.24
N GLU A 29 8.50 -6.77 -5.44
CA GLU A 29 9.56 -6.22 -6.29
C GLU A 29 9.25 -4.77 -6.69
N HIS A 30 8.02 -4.49 -7.13
CA HIS A 30 7.62 -3.12 -7.45
C HIS A 30 7.64 -2.20 -6.23
N LEU A 31 7.27 -2.69 -5.03
CA LEU A 31 7.39 -1.90 -3.80
C LEU A 31 8.86 -1.59 -3.48
N ALA A 32 9.75 -2.57 -3.60
CA ALA A 32 11.19 -2.38 -3.37
C ALA A 32 11.77 -1.32 -4.33
N ASP A 33 11.41 -1.39 -5.61
CA ASP A 33 11.82 -0.41 -6.62
C ASP A 33 11.34 1.01 -6.26
N LEU A 34 10.08 1.16 -5.83
CA LEU A 34 9.51 2.46 -5.43
C LEU A 34 10.25 3.10 -4.25
N CYS A 35 10.80 2.29 -3.35
CA CYS A 35 11.49 2.76 -2.15
C CYS A 35 12.98 3.02 -2.36
N SER A 36 13.59 2.45 -3.40
CA SER A 36 15.05 2.49 -3.62
C SER A 36 15.63 3.91 -3.78
N GLU A 37 14.82 4.90 -4.18
CA GLU A 37 15.29 6.24 -4.53
C GLU A 37 15.00 7.33 -3.48
N ARG A 38 14.28 7.01 -2.39
CA ARG A 38 13.69 8.04 -1.52
C ARG A 38 13.65 7.62 -0.05
N ARG A 39 13.76 8.60 0.85
CA ARG A 39 13.52 8.39 2.28
C ARG A 39 12.01 8.29 2.55
N VAL A 40 11.53 7.05 2.57
CA VAL A 40 10.11 6.71 2.72
C VAL A 40 9.96 5.72 3.85
N LEU A 41 8.98 5.94 4.74
CA LEU A 41 8.59 4.95 5.74
C LEU A 41 7.31 4.25 5.28
N LEU A 42 7.35 2.92 5.30
CA LEU A 42 6.25 2.05 4.89
C LEU A 42 5.24 1.87 6.03
N MET A 43 3.96 2.00 5.73
CA MET A 43 2.88 1.72 6.67
C MET A 43 1.81 0.86 6.01
N ALA A 44 1.53 -0.31 6.61
CA ALA A 44 0.47 -1.17 6.11
C ALA A 44 -0.92 -0.61 6.45
N VAL A 45 -1.85 -0.65 5.49
CA VAL A 45 -3.26 -0.24 5.69
C VAL A 45 -4.14 -1.45 6.03
N ASP A 46 -3.71 -2.65 5.62
CA ASP A 46 -4.38 -3.92 5.87
C ASP A 46 -3.38 -5.10 5.85
N ASN A 47 -3.88 -6.30 6.16
CA ASN A 47 -3.08 -7.52 6.19
C ASN A 47 -2.43 -7.86 4.83
N ALA A 48 -3.02 -7.42 3.71
CA ALA A 48 -2.40 -7.61 2.40
C ALA A 48 -1.18 -6.69 2.26
N GLY A 49 -1.30 -5.44 2.70
CA GLY A 49 -0.19 -4.50 2.81
C GLY A 49 0.96 -5.02 3.67
N GLU A 50 0.66 -5.60 4.85
CA GLU A 50 1.68 -6.22 5.70
C GLU A 50 2.43 -7.35 4.98
N ARG A 51 1.70 -8.19 4.24
CA ARG A 51 2.29 -9.29 3.46
C ARG A 51 3.14 -8.78 2.30
N ILE A 52 2.71 -7.71 1.62
CA ILE A 52 3.47 -7.07 0.55
C ILE A 52 4.76 -6.47 1.11
N ILE A 53 4.69 -5.72 2.22
CA ILE A 53 5.87 -5.17 2.90
C ILE A 53 6.82 -6.28 3.32
N GLY A 54 6.32 -7.31 4.02
CA GLY A 54 7.13 -8.43 4.46
C GLY A 54 7.80 -9.18 3.30
N ALA A 55 7.11 -9.37 2.18
CA ALA A 55 7.70 -9.94 0.98
C ALA A 55 8.74 -9.00 0.35
N ALA A 56 8.47 -7.69 0.28
CA ALA A 56 9.40 -6.69 -0.24
C ALA A 56 10.72 -6.69 0.55
N MET A 57 10.65 -6.79 1.88
CA MET A 57 11.83 -6.88 2.74
C MET A 57 12.70 -8.12 2.48
N THR A 58 12.15 -9.17 1.85
CA THR A 58 12.91 -10.38 1.51
C THR A 58 13.54 -10.32 0.11
N VAL A 59 13.04 -9.47 -0.78
CA VAL A 59 13.55 -9.33 -2.15
C VAL A 59 14.34 -8.04 -2.38
N ALA A 60 14.18 -7.04 -1.51
CA ALA A 60 14.88 -5.78 -1.64
C ALA A 60 16.38 -5.94 -1.39
N GLU A 61 17.18 -5.27 -2.21
CA GLU A 61 18.64 -5.18 -2.02
C GLU A 61 19.04 -4.12 -0.98
N VAL A 62 18.09 -3.26 -0.62
CA VAL A 62 18.23 -2.19 0.38
C VAL A 62 17.26 -2.39 1.52
N ASP A 63 17.67 -1.95 2.72
CA ASP A 63 16.79 -1.98 3.89
C ASP A 63 15.58 -1.06 3.65
N LEU A 64 14.39 -1.62 3.83
CA LEU A 64 13.14 -0.87 3.77
C LEU A 64 12.79 -0.38 5.18
N ASP A 65 12.57 0.93 5.32
CA ASP A 65 12.15 1.53 6.58
C ASP A 65 10.64 1.31 6.78
N VAL A 66 10.26 0.58 7.83
CA VAL A 66 8.86 0.36 8.20
C VAL A 66 8.51 1.21 9.42
N TYR A 67 7.37 1.89 9.37
CA TYR A 67 6.87 2.67 10.50
C TYR A 67 6.29 1.75 11.58
N ASP A 68 6.87 1.82 12.78
CA ASP A 68 6.57 0.90 13.89
C ASP A 68 5.65 1.50 14.98
N TYR A 69 5.13 2.72 14.76
CA TYR A 69 4.26 3.46 15.68
C TYR A 69 4.88 3.83 17.04
N THR A 70 6.16 3.51 17.29
CA THR A 70 6.81 3.78 18.59
C THR A 70 7.28 5.23 18.70
N SER A 71 7.50 5.88 17.57
CA SER A 71 7.96 7.25 17.46
C SER A 71 7.24 7.97 16.32
N GLY A 72 7.24 9.31 16.36
CA GLY A 72 6.74 10.11 15.24
C GLY A 72 7.61 9.97 14.00
N PHE A 73 7.06 10.36 12.86
CA PHE A 73 7.80 10.40 11.60
C PHE A 73 8.98 11.38 11.70
N PRO A 74 10.16 11.00 11.16
CA PRO A 74 11.28 11.94 11.03
C PRO A 74 10.89 13.18 10.23
N GLN A 75 11.47 14.33 10.55
CA GLN A 75 11.18 15.59 9.87
C GLN A 75 11.42 15.48 8.35
N GLY A 76 10.42 15.88 7.56
CA GLY A 76 10.50 15.87 6.10
C GLY A 76 10.34 14.49 5.45
N SER A 77 10.04 13.44 6.23
CA SER A 77 9.85 12.10 5.69
C SER A 77 8.47 11.92 5.03
N THR A 78 8.44 11.05 4.03
CA THR A 78 7.21 10.63 3.36
C THR A 78 6.73 9.31 3.95
N CYS A 79 5.44 9.21 4.22
CA CYS A 79 4.78 7.95 4.51
C CYS A 79 4.27 7.33 3.20
N LEU A 80 4.60 6.08 2.94
CA LEU A 80 3.98 5.30 1.86
C LEU A 80 3.05 4.26 2.47
N LEU A 81 1.76 4.48 2.29
CA LEU A 81 0.71 3.55 2.66
C LEU A 81 0.71 2.38 1.69
N VAL A 82 0.80 1.15 2.20
CA VAL A 82 0.77 -0.07 1.39
C VAL A 82 -0.49 -0.85 1.71
N GLY A 83 -1.24 -1.23 0.68
CA GLY A 83 -2.49 -1.97 0.86
C GLY A 83 -2.80 -2.93 -0.29
N GLY A 84 -3.70 -3.88 0.00
CA GLY A 84 -4.29 -4.73 -1.02
C GLY A 84 -5.33 -4.00 -1.87
N HIS A 85 -6.19 -4.76 -2.55
CA HIS A 85 -7.38 -4.23 -3.20
C HIS A 85 -8.28 -3.53 -2.18
N ALA A 86 -8.74 -2.33 -2.53
CA ALA A 86 -9.65 -1.53 -1.71
C ALA A 86 -11.06 -1.49 -2.33
N ALA A 87 -12.08 -1.54 -1.48
CA ALA A 87 -13.49 -1.36 -1.89
C ALA A 87 -14.00 0.08 -1.68
N GLY A 88 -13.19 0.93 -1.06
CA GLY A 88 -13.53 2.30 -0.68
C GLY A 88 -12.32 3.06 -0.12
N PRO A 89 -12.37 4.40 -0.09
CA PRO A 89 -11.23 5.24 0.27
C PRO A 89 -11.04 5.41 1.79
N VAL A 90 -12.04 5.03 2.60
CA VAL A 90 -12.14 5.37 4.02
C VAL A 90 -10.88 4.97 4.78
N ARG A 91 -10.45 3.71 4.65
CA ARG A 91 -9.30 3.18 5.38
C ARG A 91 -7.99 3.85 4.97
N LEU A 92 -7.86 4.23 3.70
CA LEU A 92 -6.71 4.99 3.20
C LEU A 92 -6.70 6.42 3.74
N ALA A 93 -7.85 7.08 3.77
CA ALA A 93 -7.99 8.43 4.32
C ALA A 93 -7.67 8.44 5.82
N ASP A 94 -8.17 7.47 6.59
CA ASP A 94 -7.91 7.35 8.02
C ASP A 94 -6.42 7.10 8.30
N ALA A 95 -5.78 6.21 7.53
CA ALA A 95 -4.35 5.94 7.65
C ALA A 95 -3.51 7.16 7.26
N ALA A 96 -3.91 7.90 6.22
CA ALA A 96 -3.22 9.13 5.82
C ALA A 96 -3.32 10.21 6.91
N ALA A 97 -4.51 10.41 7.48
CA ALA A 97 -4.71 11.33 8.60
C ALA A 97 -3.86 10.95 9.81
N ALA A 98 -3.76 9.66 10.13
CA ALA A 98 -2.92 9.16 11.21
C ALA A 98 -1.42 9.41 10.95
N ALA A 99 -0.93 9.14 9.73
CA ALA A 99 0.46 9.38 9.35
C ALA A 99 0.84 10.87 9.39
N LEU A 100 -0.02 11.75 8.87
CA LEU A 100 0.17 13.20 8.94
C LEU A 100 0.17 13.69 10.39
N SER A 101 -0.75 13.18 11.22
CA SER A 101 -0.80 13.52 12.66
C SER A 101 0.43 13.03 13.41
N ALA A 102 1.06 11.95 12.95
CA ALA A 102 2.30 11.43 13.49
C ALA A 102 3.55 12.17 12.95
N GLY A 103 3.39 13.17 12.09
CA GLY A 103 4.47 14.04 11.62
C GLY A 103 4.99 13.77 10.21
N ALA A 104 4.35 12.89 9.44
CA ALA A 104 4.74 12.69 8.04
C ALA A 104 4.56 14.00 7.27
N ALA A 105 5.56 14.40 6.48
CA ALA A 105 5.48 15.62 5.68
C ALA A 105 4.56 15.45 4.48
N GLN A 106 4.48 14.22 3.96
CA GLN A 106 3.64 13.84 2.85
C GLN A 106 3.20 12.38 3.01
N VAL A 107 2.03 12.05 2.48
CA VAL A 107 1.54 10.67 2.40
C VAL A 107 1.29 10.31 0.93
N GLU A 108 1.84 9.17 0.51
CA GLU A 108 1.56 8.51 -0.76
C GLU A 108 0.93 7.14 -0.48
N ALA A 109 0.34 6.51 -1.49
CA ALA A 109 -0.20 5.16 -1.38
C ALA A 109 0.22 4.28 -2.55
N ALA A 110 0.52 3.02 -2.25
CA ALA A 110 0.74 1.94 -3.20
C ALA A 110 -0.28 0.82 -2.93
N ILE A 111 -1.21 0.63 -3.87
CA ILE A 111 -2.43 -0.17 -3.69
C ILE A 111 -2.47 -1.27 -4.74
N LEU A 112 -2.72 -2.50 -4.33
CA LEU A 112 -2.86 -3.61 -5.27
C LEU A 112 -4.11 -3.41 -6.15
N GLY A 113 -3.93 -3.50 -7.48
CA GLY A 113 -4.98 -3.18 -8.45
C GLY A 113 -5.21 -1.68 -8.67
N GLY A 114 -4.54 -0.82 -7.89
CA GLY A 114 -4.69 0.63 -7.95
C GLY A 114 -5.99 1.14 -7.34
N TRP A 115 -6.13 2.47 -7.32
CA TRP A 115 -7.34 3.16 -6.92
C TRP A 115 -7.47 4.44 -7.76
N PRO A 116 -8.58 4.62 -8.49
CA PRO A 116 -8.67 5.67 -9.51
C PRO A 116 -9.04 7.05 -8.93
N ASP A 117 -9.72 7.08 -7.78
CA ASP A 117 -10.28 8.31 -7.22
C ASP A 117 -9.32 8.96 -6.22
N PRO A 118 -9.29 10.30 -6.12
CA PRO A 118 -8.49 10.97 -5.10
C PRO A 118 -8.94 10.58 -3.68
N VAL A 119 -7.98 10.41 -2.78
CA VAL A 119 -8.23 10.11 -1.36
C VAL A 119 -7.75 11.30 -0.51
N PRO A 120 -8.58 11.86 0.39
CA PRO A 120 -8.16 12.93 1.27
C PRO A 120 -6.88 12.59 2.04
N GLY A 121 -5.92 13.52 2.04
CA GLY A 121 -4.64 13.36 2.73
C GLY A 121 -3.60 12.53 1.98
N VAL A 122 -3.94 11.90 0.85
CA VAL A 122 -3.00 11.13 0.01
C VAL A 122 -2.61 11.95 -1.21
N ALA A 123 -1.34 12.32 -1.32
CA ALA A 123 -0.81 13.16 -2.38
C ALA A 123 -0.73 12.42 -3.73
N GLN A 124 -0.40 11.13 -3.71
CA GLN A 124 -0.29 10.29 -4.90
C GLN A 124 -0.70 8.86 -4.59
N ILE A 125 -1.43 8.23 -5.53
CA ILE A 125 -1.77 6.81 -5.46
C ILE A 125 -1.15 6.09 -6.66
N ARG A 126 -0.48 4.97 -6.38
CA ARG A 126 0.17 4.10 -7.36
C ARG A 126 -0.44 2.70 -7.27
N GLY A 127 -0.62 2.05 -8.42
CA GLY A 127 -1.12 0.68 -8.48
C GLY A 127 0.00 -0.33 -8.59
N PHE A 128 -0.04 -1.41 -7.80
CA PHE A 128 0.74 -2.61 -8.13
C PHE A 128 0.05 -3.37 -9.25
N ARG A 129 0.81 -3.79 -10.27
CA ARG A 129 0.31 -4.66 -11.34
C ARG A 129 0.67 -6.10 -10.99
N SER A 130 -0.34 -6.97 -10.90
CA SER A 130 -0.13 -8.41 -10.84
C SER A 130 0.37 -8.92 -12.19
N SER A 131 1.28 -9.90 -12.17
CA SER A 131 1.87 -10.54 -13.34
C SER A 131 0.85 -11.24 -14.26
N GLN A 132 -0.41 -11.41 -13.84
CA GLN A 132 -1.44 -12.08 -14.63
C GLN A 132 -1.96 -11.29 -15.85
N PHE A 133 -1.48 -10.05 -16.07
CA PHE A 133 -1.82 -9.25 -17.26
C PHE A 133 -0.67 -9.10 -18.28
N CYS A 134 0.43 -9.82 -18.13
CA CYS A 134 1.44 -9.96 -19.19
C CYS A 134 1.14 -11.19 -20.05
N VAL A 135 0.10 -11.12 -20.87
CA VAL A 135 0.04 -11.95 -22.08
C VAL A 135 0.81 -11.18 -23.16
N ALA A 136 1.96 -11.74 -23.54
CA ALA A 136 2.78 -11.27 -24.66
C ALA A 136 2.04 -11.44 -26.00
#